data_AF-A0A1V4SA15-F1
#
_entry.id   AF-A0A1V4SA15-F1
#
_cell.length_a   1.000
_cell.length_b   1.000
_cell.length_c   1.000
_cell.angle_alpha   90.00
_cell.angle_beta   90.00
_cell.angle_gamma   90.00
#
_symmetry.space_group_name_H-M   'P 1'
#
loop_
_entity.id
_entity.type
_entity.pdbx_description
1 polymer ?
#
loop_
_entity_poly.entity_id
_entity_poly.type
_entity_poly.pdbx_seq_one_letter_code
_entity_poly.pdbx_strand_id
1 'polypeptide(L)' 'MAKTWPGPLVARSRVADFSGGLLNPRTLANHDAAGTGPRGKIRIGRLVAYEKEALVLWLEERATKG' A
#
# COMPACT_ATOMS: atom_id res chain seq x y z
N MET A 1 -12.09 -2.67 3.96
CA MET A 1 -11.31 -1.73 4.81
C MET A 1 -11.18 -0.30 4.25
N ALA A 2 -11.34 -0.04 2.94
CA ALA A 2 -10.97 1.22 2.28
C ALA A 2 -11.95 2.42 2.38
N LYS A 3 -13.13 2.29 3.01
CA LYS A 3 -14.22 3.28 2.88
C LYS A 3 -13.95 4.63 3.57
N THR A 4 -13.01 4.69 4.50
CA THR A 4 -12.70 5.88 5.31
C THR A 4 -11.43 6.61 4.87
N TRP A 5 -10.75 6.14 3.83
CA TRP A 5 -9.48 6.72 3.40
C TRP A 5 -9.71 7.97 2.53
N PRO A 6 -8.99 9.08 2.79
CA PRO A 6 -9.32 10.41 2.26
C PRO A 6 -9.10 10.58 0.74
N GLY A 7 -8.46 9.64 0.05
CA GLY A 7 -8.17 9.78 -1.36
C GLY A 7 -8.09 8.44 -2.10
N PRO A 8 -8.20 8.46 -3.45
CA PRO A 8 -8.10 7.26 -4.28
C PRO A 8 -6.67 6.71 -4.34
N LEU A 9 -5.67 7.53 -4.02
CA LEU A 9 -4.26 7.17 -4.01
C LEU A 9 -3.69 7.24 -2.61
N VAL A 10 -2.84 6.26 -2.29
CA VAL A 10 -2.10 6.17 -1.05
C VAL A 10 -0.62 6.25 -1.35
N ALA A 11 0.02 7.34 -0.93
CA ALA A 11 1.46 7.46 -1.00
C ALA A 11 2.11 6.42 -0.07
N ARG A 12 3.10 5.67 -0.58
CA ARG A 12 3.82 4.65 0.19
C ARG A 12 4.44 5.24 1.47
N SER A 13 4.87 6.50 1.44
CA SER A 13 5.42 7.21 2.59
C SER A 13 4.41 7.50 3.70
N ARG A 14 3.10 7.56 3.40
CA ARG A 14 2.03 7.83 4.37
C ARG A 14 1.15 6.62 4.67
N VAL A 15 1.53 5.44 4.18
CA VAL A 15 0.69 4.24 4.30
C VAL A 15 0.45 3.80 5.75
N ALA A 16 1.35 4.15 6.67
CA ALA A 16 1.17 3.95 8.10
C ALA A 16 -0.07 4.72 8.60
N ASP A 17 -0.20 5.99 8.25
CA ASP A 17 -1.32 6.83 8.67
C ASP A 17 -2.65 6.30 8.14
N PHE A 18 -2.69 5.92 6.86
CA PHE A 18 -3.90 5.38 6.23
C PHE A 18 -4.34 4.07 6.89
N SER A 19 -3.40 3.21 7.25
CA SER A 19 -3.68 1.91 7.85
C SER A 19 -3.81 1.93 9.38
N GLY A 20 -3.76 3.09 10.03
CA GLY A 20 -3.78 3.19 11.50
C GLY A 20 -2.54 2.58 12.17
N GLY A 21 -1.40 2.59 11.47
CA GLY A 21 -0.11 2.06 11.94
C GLY A 21 0.17 0.61 11.57
N LEU A 22 -0.76 -0.09 10.89
CA LEU A 22 -0.60 -1.52 10.54
C LEU A 22 0.44 -1.75 9.43
N LEU A 23 0.61 -0.80 8.51
CA LEU A 23 1.52 -0.91 7.38
C LEU A 23 2.74 -0.01 7.53
N ASN A 24 3.92 -0.59 7.28
CA ASN A 24 5.17 0.15 7.26
C ASN A 24 5.60 0.48 5.81
N PRO A 25 5.94 1.74 5.50
CA PRO A 25 6.47 2.13 4.19
C PRO A 25 7.67 1.29 3.71
N ARG A 26 8.55 0.89 4.62
CA ARG A 26 9.73 0.07 4.33
C ARG A 26 9.34 -1.35 3.94
N THR A 27 8.36 -1.94 4.61
CA THR A 27 7.82 -3.26 4.26
C THR A 27 7.28 -3.25 2.84
N LEU A 28 6.49 -2.23 2.50
CA LEU A 28 6.00 -2.05 1.12
C LEU A 28 7.12 -1.86 0.11
N ALA A 29 8.18 -1.12 0.45
CA ALA A 29 9.35 -0.97 -0.43
C ALA A 29 10.07 -2.29 -0.68
N ASN A 30 10.19 -3.16 0.33
CA ASN A 30 10.76 -4.50 0.17
C ASN A 30 9.89 -5.37 -0.74
N HIS A 31 8.57 -5.34 -0.55
CA HIS A 31 7.64 -6.08 -1.40
C HIS A 31 7.63 -5.57 -2.84
N ASP A 32 7.71 -4.25 -3.05
CA ASP A 32 7.89 -3.67 -4.37
C ASP A 32 9.17 -4.18 -5.07
N ALA A 33 10.26 -4.29 -4.31
CA ALA A 33 11.55 -4.75 -4.83
C ALA A 33 11.52 -6.25 -5.15
N ALA A 34 10.81 -7.03 -4.33
CA ALA A 34 10.60 -8.46 -4.54
C ALA A 34 9.51 -8.79 -5.58
N GLY A 35 8.85 -7.78 -6.18
CA GLY A 35 7.75 -7.99 -7.12
C GLY A 35 6.46 -8.55 -6.48
N THR A 36 6.38 -8.56 -5.15
CA THR A 36 5.24 -9.08 -4.36
C THR A 36 4.44 -7.98 -3.69
N GLY A 37 4.65 -6.72 -4.08
CA GLY A 37 3.93 -5.55 -3.58
C GLY A 37 2.54 -5.37 -4.19
N PRO A 38 1.80 -4.34 -3.77
CA PRO A 38 0.52 -3.99 -4.37
C PRO A 38 0.65 -3.75 -5.86
N ARG A 39 -0.36 -4.20 -6.62
CA ARG A 39 -0.43 -3.99 -8.06
C ARG A 39 -0.63 -2.51 -8.39
N GLY A 40 -0.34 -2.14 -9.63
CA GLY A 40 -0.58 -0.78 -10.11
C GLY A 40 0.28 0.29 -9.43
N LYS A 41 1.51 -0.05 -9.05
CA LYS A 41 2.46 0.91 -8.46
C LYS A 41 2.69 2.10 -9.40
N ILE A 42 2.35 3.30 -8.93
CA ILE A 42 2.55 4.56 -9.64
C ILE A 42 3.84 5.20 -9.11
N ARG A 43 4.72 5.64 -10.02
CA ARG A 43 5.95 6.37 -9.69
C ARG A 43 5.88 7.80 -10.23
N ILE A 44 6.11 8.77 -9.35
CA ILE A 44 6.19 10.20 -9.70
C ILE A 44 7.51 10.73 -9.13
N GLY A 45 8.54 10.79 -9.98
CA GLY A 45 9.91 11.09 -9.53
C GLY A 45 10.40 10.08 -8.49
N ARG A 46 10.70 10.56 -7.28
CA ARG A 46 11.14 9.73 -6.14
C ARG A 46 9.99 9.19 -5.29
N LEU A 47 8.76 9.63 -5.58
CA LEU A 47 7.56 9.24 -4.85
C LEU A 47 6.94 7.98 -5.45
N VAL A 48 6.36 7.15 -4.59
CA VAL A 48 5.63 5.93 -4.95
C VAL A 48 4.25 6.01 -4.33
N ALA A 49 3.22 5.69 -5.10
CA ALA A 49 1.84 5.61 -4.65
C ALA A 49 1.16 4.37 -5.21
N TYR A 50 0.05 3.99 -4.58
CA TYR A 50 -0.81 2.91 -5.02
C TYR A 50 -2.26 3.39 -5.04
N GLU A 51 -3.07 2.79 -5.91
CA GLU A 51 -4.52 2.90 -5.78
C GLU A 51 -4.98 2.24 -4.48
N LYS A 52 -5.95 2.86 -3.80
CA LYS A 52 -6.42 2.39 -2.50
C LYS A 52 -6.96 0.97 -2.58
N GLU A 53 -7.70 0.66 -3.64
CA GLU A 53 -8.30 -0.66 -3.87
C GLU A 53 -7.21 -1.72 -4.03
N ALA A 54 -6.20 -1.45 -4.87
CA ALA A 54 -5.08 -2.36 -5.09
C ALA A 54 -4.27 -2.62 -3.82
N LEU A 55 -4.06 -1.59 -3.00
CA LEU A 55 -3.37 -1.70 -1.72
C LEU A 55 -4.18 -2.51 -0.69
N VAL A 56 -5.49 -2.32 -0.63
CA VAL A 56 -6.37 -3.09 0.28
C VAL A 56 -6.46 -4.55 -0.14
N LEU A 57 -6.63 -4.83 -1.43
CA LEU A 57 -6.63 -6.22 -1.94
C LEU A 57 -5.33 -6.94 -1.57
N TRP A 58 -4.19 -6.29 -1.78
CA TRP A 58 -2.89 -6.83 -1.38
C TRP A 58 -2.78 -7.09 0.14
N LEU A 59 -3.38 -6.23 0.96
CA LEU A 59 -3.39 -6.41 2.41
C LEU A 59 -4.29 -7.59 2.82
N GLU A 60 -5.47 -7.71 2.24
CA GLU A 60 -6.42 -8.79 2.50
C GLU A 60 -5.81 -10.16 2.12
N GLU A 61 -5.18 -10.27 0.95
CA GLU A 61 -4.47 -11.48 0.50
C GLU A 61 -3.39 -11.96 1.49
N ARG A 62 -2.80 -11.04 2.26
CA ARG A 62 -1.79 -11.36 3.27
C ARG A 62 -2.39 -11.71 4.62
N ALA A 63 -3.46 -11.03 5.02
CA ALA A 63 -4.12 -11.28 6.29
C ALA A 63 -4.75 -12.67 6.34
N THR A 64 -5.22 -13.20 5.21
CA THR A 64 -5.82 -14.54 5.13
C THR A 64 -4.80 -15.68 5.05
N LYS A 65 -3.51 -15.38 4.84
CA LYS A 65 -2.44 -16.40 4.80
C LYS A 65 -1.77 -16.64 6.17
N GLY A 66 -2.39 -16.19 7.25
CA GLY A 66 -1.92 -16.38 8.64
C GLY A 66 -2.59 -17.56 9.32
#